data_AF-A0A804P356-F1
#
_entry.id   AF-A0A804P356-F1
#
_cell.length_a   1.000
_cell.length_b   1.000
_cell.length_c   1.000
_cell.angle_alpha   90.00
_cell.angle_beta   90.00
_cell.angle_gamma   90.00
#
_symmetry.space_group_name_H-M   'P 1'
#
loop_
_entity.id
_entity.type
_entity.pdbx_description
1 polymer ?
#
loop_
_entity_poly.entity_id
_entity_poly.type
_entity_poly.pdbx_seq_one_letter_code
_entity_poly.pdbx_strand_id
1 'polypeptide(L)'
;MASAGGEGAVLVPLARRCGGCDGREEAVVEAMLQWQKVSDLLIAASLLSIPLELLYFATCAALAPLRRVLLQLGTFIVMCGVTHLLNVLAYDHPGSHRILVALTTAKILGALATSAAAVSLPVLFPRLLRLKVRESFLRTKARQLDRDLATVRHREETVWRVVRAVTHHIRDSIDARTILRTTMLQLAAALGLSNCAIWMPQPGGSDRGVLQLMDQLLPDRDDEGDKVLHHSGGTRAISVRDPDVAAVLASKDAKVLSRPGSALKAASCRSVPLAGAAAAIRIPNFHGEVGSRNTSEPLSYAILVLVLRAHEDQHRAPTGWSNLDLEIVQAVADQVTVALSHAAALEESQLIRHRLAEQHGALLRARSELAAATKARNNAHSAMRSAMGRPMHSVVGLISVMQQEAAAMRPEQRLIVDAIARTNAVSSTLMDDVMETLQRMVDIRDPPLSTPTPTLVSRRPFELRSLIRDAAFVARCLSGCQELGFSHQLQANSLPEWVVGDDKRVFHLVLHMVGAQLSRCHGQHVTAAGRTLSFSVCSCNSIASEHQDWIPSPLRPVSFTSGNQVFVRIQIGLTKSGPGSSPASRPPQCGLSSDSGGANMRLTFAMCKKIVESRKAREKP
;
A
#
# COMPACT_ATOMS: atom_id res chain seq x y z
N MET A 1 12.17 85.03 30.77
CA MET A 1 13.04 85.81 29.85
C MET A 1 12.26 85.94 28.55
N ALA A 2 11.86 87.11 28.05
CA ALA A 2 12.26 88.48 28.34
C ALA A 2 11.06 89.43 28.14
N SER A 3 11.17 90.58 28.82
CA SER A 3 10.74 91.91 28.37
C SER A 3 9.24 92.09 28.11
N ALA A 4 8.48 92.67 29.05
CA ALA A 4 8.31 94.11 29.15
C ALA A 4 7.67 94.72 27.89
N GLY A 5 6.42 95.11 28.06
CA GLY A 5 5.57 95.81 27.10
C GLY A 5 4.25 96.16 27.77
N GLY A 6 4.31 96.54 29.05
CA GLY A 6 3.22 97.21 29.73
C GLY A 6 3.36 98.69 29.45
N GLU A 7 2.73 99.18 28.39
CA GLU A 7 2.62 100.61 28.12
C GLU A 7 1.20 100.95 27.66
N GLY A 8 0.54 101.78 28.46
CA GLY A 8 -0.30 102.87 27.98
C GLY A 8 -1.68 102.51 27.41
N ALA A 9 -2.57 101.97 28.23
CA ALA A 9 -3.98 102.32 28.06
C ALA A 9 -4.15 103.81 28.44
N VAL A 10 -3.83 104.72 27.50
CA VAL A 10 -4.11 106.15 27.65
C VAL A 10 -5.61 106.32 27.46
N LEU A 11 -6.36 106.20 28.55
CA LEU A 11 -7.67 106.80 28.69
C LEU A 11 -7.49 108.32 28.59
N VAL A 12 -7.68 108.86 27.39
CA VAL A 12 -7.72 110.31 27.17
C VAL A 12 -8.86 110.88 28.02
N PRO A 13 -8.59 111.73 29.02
CA PRO A 13 -9.66 112.42 29.74
C PRO A 13 -10.33 113.39 28.77
N LEU A 14 -11.67 113.46 28.83
CA LEU A 14 -12.49 114.48 28.17
C LEU A 14 -11.92 115.89 28.43
N ALA A 15 -11.12 116.39 27.48
CA ALA A 15 -10.58 117.75 27.52
C ALA A 15 -11.67 118.72 27.04
N ARG A 16 -12.12 119.58 27.96
CA ARG A 16 -12.97 120.73 27.68
C ARG A 16 -12.33 121.62 26.63
N ARG A 17 -13.08 121.93 25.57
CA ARG A 17 -12.74 122.95 24.58
C ARG A 17 -12.51 124.31 25.25
N CYS A 18 -11.34 124.91 25.01
CA CYS A 18 -11.13 126.35 25.06
C CYS A 18 -10.28 126.72 23.83
N GLY A 19 -10.82 127.57 22.96
CA GLY A 19 -10.28 127.81 21.64
C GLY A 19 -9.11 128.80 21.59
N GLY A 20 -8.25 128.59 20.60
CA GLY A 20 -7.34 129.61 20.07
C GLY A 20 -5.94 129.06 19.76
N CYS A 21 -5.68 128.77 18.48
CA CYS A 21 -4.37 128.43 17.85
C CYS A 21 -3.87 126.96 17.93
N ASP A 22 -4.51 126.00 17.24
CA ASP A 22 -4.14 124.57 17.37
C ASP A 22 -4.09 123.72 16.06
N GLY A 23 -4.10 124.33 14.87
CA GLY A 23 -4.30 123.58 13.62
C GLY A 23 -3.17 122.61 13.21
N ARG A 24 -1.94 122.79 13.72
CA ARG A 24 -0.80 121.90 13.42
C ARG A 24 -0.71 120.73 14.40
N GLU A 25 -1.04 120.94 15.67
CA GLU A 25 -1.06 119.89 16.70
C GLU A 25 -2.26 118.96 16.49
N GLU A 26 -3.45 119.51 16.18
CA GLU A 26 -4.64 118.73 15.83
C GLU A 26 -4.39 117.83 14.59
N ALA A 27 -3.68 118.33 13.57
CA ALA A 27 -3.36 117.55 12.37
C ALA A 27 -2.35 116.41 12.63
N VAL A 28 -1.38 116.61 13.53
CA VAL A 28 -0.43 115.56 13.93
C VAL A 28 -1.11 114.50 14.77
N VAL A 29 -1.98 114.89 15.71
CA VAL A 29 -2.77 113.96 16.54
C VAL A 29 -3.72 113.13 15.66
N GLU A 30 -4.39 113.75 14.69
CA GLU A 30 -5.25 113.05 13.74
C GLU A 30 -4.44 112.04 12.89
N ALA A 31 -3.27 112.44 12.36
CA ALA A 31 -2.41 111.53 11.61
C ALA A 31 -1.94 110.34 12.46
N MET A 32 -1.56 110.56 13.73
CA MET A 32 -1.19 109.50 14.67
C MET A 32 -2.36 108.55 14.96
N LEU A 33 -3.58 109.09 15.12
CA LEU A 33 -4.79 108.29 15.35
C LEU A 33 -5.12 107.42 14.13
N GLN A 34 -4.97 107.96 12.91
CA GLN A 34 -5.15 107.21 11.66
C GLN A 34 -4.14 106.06 11.53
N TRP A 35 -2.87 106.29 11.85
CA TRP A 35 -1.86 105.22 11.86
C TRP A 35 -2.13 104.15 12.92
N GLN A 36 -2.57 104.55 14.13
CA GLN A 36 -2.99 103.61 15.16
C GLN A 36 -4.20 102.76 14.72
N LYS A 37 -5.18 103.39 14.07
CA LYS A 37 -6.36 102.72 13.51
C LYS A 37 -5.99 101.67 12.46
N VAL A 38 -5.09 102.03 11.53
CA VAL A 38 -4.59 101.11 10.49
C VAL A 38 -3.80 99.95 11.12
N SER A 39 -2.97 100.24 12.12
CA SER A 39 -2.21 99.21 12.85
C SER A 39 -3.13 98.23 13.58
N ASP A 40 -4.10 98.72 14.35
CA ASP A 40 -5.05 97.87 15.07
C ASP A 40 -5.92 97.04 14.11
N LEU A 41 -6.29 97.59 12.94
CA LEU A 41 -7.02 96.85 11.91
C LEU A 41 -6.19 95.70 11.33
N LEU A 42 -4.91 95.93 11.02
CA LEU A 42 -4.00 94.90 10.50
C LEU A 42 -3.69 93.83 11.54
N ILE A 43 -3.52 94.22 12.81
CA ILE A 43 -3.36 93.28 13.93
C ILE A 43 -4.63 92.46 14.12
N ALA A 44 -5.82 93.07 14.10
CA ALA A 44 -7.09 92.37 14.18
C ALA A 44 -7.26 91.36 13.03
N ALA A 45 -6.99 91.78 11.79
CA ALA A 45 -7.12 90.91 10.61
C ALA A 45 -6.19 89.69 10.69
N SER A 46 -4.93 89.87 11.10
CA SER A 46 -3.98 88.77 11.27
C SER A 46 -4.39 87.84 12.42
N LEU A 47 -4.80 88.38 13.57
CA LEU A 47 -5.24 87.60 14.74
C LEU A 47 -6.59 86.90 14.52
N LEU A 48 -7.43 87.35 13.60
CA LEU A 48 -8.66 86.63 13.24
C LEU A 48 -8.42 85.58 12.15
N SER A 49 -7.33 85.69 11.38
CA SER A 49 -6.95 84.73 10.34
C SER A 49 -6.26 83.48 10.89
N ILE A 50 -5.25 83.66 11.76
CA ILE A 50 -4.44 82.55 12.34
C ILE A 50 -5.31 81.44 13.00
N PRO A 51 -6.39 81.75 13.74
CA PRO A 51 -7.25 80.73 14.36
C PRO A 51 -7.98 79.83 13.38
N LEU A 52 -8.22 80.26 12.14
CA LEU A 52 -8.88 79.43 11.12
C LEU A 52 -8.01 78.23 10.73
N GLU A 53 -6.70 78.46 10.59
CA GLU A 53 -5.72 77.39 10.33
C GLU A 53 -5.60 76.46 11.55
N LEU A 54 -5.54 77.02 12.76
CA LEU A 54 -5.50 76.22 13.99
C LEU A 54 -6.76 75.36 14.18
N LEU A 55 -7.94 75.87 13.79
CA LEU A 55 -9.20 75.13 13.82
C LEU A 55 -9.18 73.95 12.85
N TYR A 56 -8.65 74.15 11.63
CA TYR A 56 -8.46 73.07 10.66
C TYR A 56 -7.50 71.98 11.18
N PHE A 57 -6.37 72.36 11.78
CA PHE A 57 -5.48 71.38 12.41
C PHE A 57 -6.14 70.66 13.59
N ALA A 58 -6.97 71.35 14.38
CA ALA A 58 -7.66 70.77 15.53
C ALA A 58 -8.76 69.76 15.13
N THR A 59 -9.40 69.91 13.97
CA THR A 59 -10.39 68.92 13.46
C THR A 59 -9.72 67.68 12.88
N CYS A 60 -8.52 67.83 12.30
CA CYS A 60 -7.74 66.70 11.78
C CYS A 60 -6.90 65.98 12.84
N ALA A 61 -6.62 66.60 13.99
CA ALA A 61 -5.79 66.01 15.03
C ALA A 61 -6.51 64.88 15.80
N ALA A 62 -5.99 63.65 15.67
CA ALA A 62 -6.55 62.46 16.33
C ALA A 62 -6.35 62.44 17.87
N LEU A 63 -5.43 63.25 18.41
CA LEU A 63 -5.13 63.26 19.84
C LEU A 63 -6.02 64.25 20.60
N ALA A 64 -6.96 63.70 21.37
CA ALA A 64 -7.89 64.45 22.22
C ALA A 64 -7.25 65.54 23.12
N PRO A 65 -6.08 65.33 23.78
CA PRO A 65 -5.49 66.38 24.63
C PRO A 65 -4.84 67.51 23.83
N LEU A 66 -4.32 67.23 22.63
CA LEU A 66 -3.73 68.23 21.74
C LEU A 66 -4.81 69.14 21.16
N ARG A 67 -5.95 68.57 20.75
CA ARG A 67 -7.12 69.30 20.25
C ARG A 67 -7.63 70.35 21.24
N ARG A 68 -7.69 70.01 22.54
CA ARG A 68 -8.16 70.94 23.60
C ARG A 68 -7.25 72.15 23.74
N VAL A 69 -5.93 71.96 23.69
CA VAL A 69 -4.96 73.06 23.83
C VAL A 69 -4.94 73.95 22.58
N LEU A 70 -5.02 73.38 21.38
CA LEU A 70 -5.16 74.19 20.16
C LEU A 70 -6.42 75.06 20.19
N LEU A 71 -7.55 74.53 20.69
CA LEU A 71 -8.77 75.30 20.84
C LEU A 71 -8.63 76.41 21.89
N GLN A 72 -8.04 76.13 23.06
CA GLN A 72 -7.78 77.16 24.08
C GLN A 72 -6.90 78.30 23.56
N LEU A 73 -5.84 77.97 22.82
CA LEU A 73 -4.95 78.95 22.19
C LEU A 73 -5.68 79.73 21.08
N GLY A 74 -6.46 79.04 20.24
CA GLY A 74 -7.28 79.66 19.20
C GLY A 74 -8.30 80.65 19.78
N THR A 75 -9.00 80.27 20.86
CA THR A 75 -9.94 81.17 21.56
C THR A 75 -9.23 82.41 22.11
N PHE A 76 -8.04 82.26 22.72
CA PHE A 76 -7.26 83.41 23.19
C PHE A 76 -6.88 84.36 22.04
N ILE A 77 -6.37 83.83 20.93
CA ILE A 77 -5.94 84.63 19.76
C ILE A 77 -7.15 85.36 19.16
N VAL A 78 -8.31 84.71 19.05
CA VAL A 78 -9.56 85.35 18.59
C VAL A 78 -9.97 86.48 19.52
N MET A 79 -9.99 86.25 20.85
CA MET A 79 -10.36 87.30 21.80
C MET A 79 -9.42 88.51 21.72
N CYS A 80 -8.12 88.27 21.51
CA CYS A 80 -7.13 89.33 21.28
C CYS A 80 -7.44 90.11 19.97
N GLY A 81 -7.71 89.41 18.87
CA GLY A 81 -8.11 90.04 17.60
C GLY A 81 -9.40 90.87 17.72
N VAL A 82 -10.39 90.36 18.45
CA VAL A 82 -11.64 91.09 18.74
C VAL A 82 -11.37 92.35 19.56
N THR A 83 -10.44 92.35 20.52
CA THR A 83 -10.09 93.57 21.26
C THR A 83 -9.50 94.66 20.36
N HIS A 84 -8.64 94.32 19.40
CA HIS A 84 -8.10 95.29 18.43
C HIS A 84 -9.19 95.79 17.46
N LEU A 85 -10.12 94.92 17.03
CA LEU A 85 -11.25 95.35 16.20
C LEU A 85 -12.19 96.31 16.96
N LEU A 86 -12.43 96.05 18.24
CA LEU A 86 -13.22 96.93 19.10
C LEU A 86 -12.51 98.26 19.39
N ASN A 87 -11.18 98.30 19.45
CA ASN A 87 -10.41 99.56 19.52
C ASN A 87 -10.62 100.40 18.25
N VAL A 88 -10.57 99.77 17.06
CA VAL A 88 -10.86 100.46 15.78
C VAL A 88 -12.23 101.12 15.80
N LEU A 89 -13.25 100.42 16.29
CA LEU A 89 -14.60 100.96 16.43
C LEU A 89 -14.73 102.01 17.55
N ALA A 90 -13.91 101.93 18.59
CA ALA A 90 -13.85 102.93 19.65
C ALA A 90 -13.29 104.27 19.17
N TYR A 91 -12.39 104.26 18.17
CA TYR A 91 -11.92 105.49 17.51
C TYR A 91 -13.03 106.20 16.72
N ASP A 92 -13.92 105.46 16.05
CA ASP A 92 -15.02 106.04 15.25
C ASP A 92 -16.22 106.50 16.10
N HIS A 93 -16.41 105.93 17.28
CA HIS A 93 -17.51 106.26 18.21
C HIS A 93 -17.00 106.50 19.64
N PRO A 94 -16.30 107.62 19.88
CA PRO A 94 -15.73 107.93 21.19
C PRO A 94 -16.83 108.08 22.25
N GLY A 95 -16.70 107.36 23.36
CA GLY A 95 -17.62 107.43 24.51
C GLY A 95 -18.83 106.48 24.49
N SER A 96 -18.92 105.55 23.52
CA SER A 96 -20.00 104.56 23.49
C SER A 96 -19.87 103.53 24.62
N HIS A 97 -20.83 103.55 25.56
CA HIS A 97 -20.91 102.60 26.67
C HIS A 97 -20.95 101.13 26.18
N ARG A 98 -21.62 100.86 25.05
CA ARG A 98 -21.72 99.51 24.49
C ARG A 98 -20.36 98.96 24.03
N ILE A 99 -19.53 99.79 23.41
CA ILE A 99 -18.19 99.40 22.93
C ILE A 99 -17.26 99.19 24.14
N LEU A 100 -17.34 100.06 25.15
CA LEU A 100 -16.53 99.93 26.36
C LEU A 100 -16.85 98.65 27.15
N VAL A 101 -18.14 98.29 27.28
CA VAL A 101 -18.56 97.02 27.89
C VAL A 101 -18.07 95.83 27.05
N ALA A 102 -18.21 95.86 25.72
CA ALA A 102 -17.71 94.79 24.85
C ALA A 102 -16.18 94.61 24.94
N LEU A 103 -15.44 95.72 25.06
CA LEU A 103 -13.99 95.71 25.17
C LEU A 103 -13.51 95.16 26.51
N THR A 104 -14.19 95.51 27.61
CA THR A 104 -13.89 94.97 28.94
C THR A 104 -14.24 93.49 29.05
N THR A 105 -15.38 93.05 28.50
CA THR A 105 -15.74 91.63 28.46
C THR A 105 -14.75 90.82 27.61
N ALA A 106 -14.33 91.35 26.46
CA ALA A 106 -13.34 90.69 25.61
C ALA A 106 -11.98 90.52 26.29
N LYS A 107 -11.52 91.55 27.04
CA LYS A 107 -10.27 91.48 27.84
C LYS A 107 -10.35 90.45 28.97
N ILE A 108 -11.48 90.39 29.69
CA ILE A 108 -11.69 89.40 30.76
C ILE A 108 -11.68 87.98 30.20
N LEU A 109 -12.41 87.73 29.09
CA LEU A 109 -12.44 86.43 28.43
C LEU A 109 -11.07 86.04 27.87
N GLY A 110 -10.32 87.00 27.30
CA GLY A 110 -8.93 86.80 26.87
C GLY A 110 -8.00 86.39 28.03
N ALA A 111 -8.12 87.04 29.19
CA ALA A 111 -7.34 86.71 30.38
C ALA A 111 -7.66 85.30 30.92
N LEU A 112 -8.95 84.92 30.92
CA LEU A 112 -9.38 83.57 31.29
C LEU A 112 -8.85 82.50 30.32
N ALA A 113 -8.90 82.76 29.01
CA ALA A 113 -8.36 81.83 28.00
C ALA A 113 -6.83 81.66 28.14
N THR A 114 -6.10 82.75 28.40
CA THR A 114 -4.63 82.74 28.59
C THR A 114 -4.23 81.96 29.83
N SER A 115 -4.92 82.18 30.96
CA SER A 115 -4.63 81.47 32.21
C SER A 115 -4.93 79.97 32.09
N ALA A 116 -6.01 79.59 31.40
CA ALA A 116 -6.30 78.20 31.08
C ALA A 116 -5.21 77.55 30.21
N ALA A 117 -4.71 78.28 29.19
CA ALA A 117 -3.61 77.82 28.35
C ALA A 117 -2.30 77.69 29.15
N ALA A 118 -2.00 78.64 30.04
CA ALA A 118 -0.81 78.64 30.89
C ALA A 118 -0.74 77.45 31.85
N VAL A 119 -1.89 76.97 32.35
CA VAL A 119 -1.96 75.75 33.18
C VAL A 119 -1.88 74.47 32.33
N SER A 120 -2.46 74.49 31.13
CA SER A 120 -2.59 73.28 30.29
C SER A 120 -1.29 72.92 29.56
N LEU A 121 -0.50 73.91 29.13
CA LEU A 121 0.72 73.70 28.34
C LEU A 121 1.85 72.95 29.08
N PRO A 122 2.20 73.27 30.34
CA PRO A 122 3.27 72.57 31.07
C PRO A 122 2.97 71.09 31.33
N VAL A 123 1.70 70.71 31.45
CA VAL A 123 1.28 69.32 31.66
C VAL A 123 1.27 68.52 30.35
N LEU A 124 0.98 69.18 29.22
CA LEU A 124 0.86 68.52 27.92
C LEU A 124 2.22 68.30 27.24
N PHE A 125 3.14 69.27 27.35
CA PHE A 125 4.47 69.19 26.73
C PHE A 125 5.24 67.90 27.07
N PRO A 126 5.36 67.46 28.34
CA PRO A 126 6.03 66.20 28.66
C PRO A 126 5.29 64.97 28.13
N ARG A 127 3.95 65.01 27.96
CA ARG A 127 3.18 63.88 27.40
C ARG A 127 3.44 63.71 25.90
N LEU A 128 3.53 64.81 25.15
CA LEU A 128 3.86 64.78 23.73
C LEU A 128 5.28 64.27 23.48
N LEU A 129 6.24 64.69 24.31
CA LEU A 129 7.60 64.17 24.25
C LEU A 129 7.67 62.67 24.54
N ARG A 130 6.92 62.17 25.55
CA ARG A 130 6.85 60.73 25.86
C ARG A 130 6.28 59.89 24.72
N LEU A 131 5.29 60.41 23.97
CA LEU A 131 4.74 59.72 22.81
C LEU A 131 5.78 59.60 21.69
N LYS A 132 6.48 60.68 21.38
CA LYS A 132 7.54 60.69 20.35
C LYS A 132 8.69 59.75 20.70
N VAL A 133 9.06 59.66 21.98
CA VAL A 133 10.07 58.72 22.48
C VAL A 133 9.57 57.27 22.41
N ARG A 134 8.30 57.00 22.75
CA ARG A 134 7.73 55.65 22.65
C ARG A 134 7.62 55.18 21.20
N GLU A 135 7.30 56.08 20.29
CA GLU A 135 7.24 55.83 18.85
C GLU A 135 8.62 55.50 18.28
N SER A 136 9.66 56.26 18.65
CA SER A 136 11.03 55.97 18.21
C SER A 136 11.56 54.65 18.78
N PHE A 137 11.21 54.33 20.04
CA PHE A 137 11.52 53.04 20.65
C PHE A 137 10.83 51.88 19.92
N LEU A 138 9.53 51.99 19.65
CA LEU A 138 8.76 50.96 18.92
C LEU A 138 9.28 50.77 17.50
N ARG A 139 9.62 51.84 16.78
CA ARG A 139 10.28 51.73 15.45
C ARG A 139 11.62 51.02 15.54
N THR A 140 12.40 51.29 16.58
CA THR A 140 13.70 50.63 16.77
C THR A 140 13.51 49.14 17.05
N LYS A 141 12.53 48.77 17.87
CA LYS A 141 12.17 47.37 18.15
C LYS A 141 11.60 46.67 16.91
N ALA A 142 10.74 47.32 16.12
CA ALA A 142 10.22 46.78 14.87
C ALA A 142 11.35 46.50 13.87
N ARG A 143 12.27 47.45 13.66
CA ARG A 143 13.44 47.25 12.80
C ARG A 143 14.38 46.15 13.30
N GLN A 144 14.47 45.94 14.61
CA GLN A 144 15.26 44.85 15.17
C GLN A 144 14.58 43.51 14.88
N LEU A 145 13.27 43.42 15.10
CA LEU A 145 12.49 42.23 14.79
C LEU A 145 12.50 41.90 13.28
N ASP A 146 12.42 42.90 12.41
CA ASP A 146 12.52 42.71 10.95
C ASP A 146 13.89 42.16 10.55
N ARG A 147 14.97 42.61 11.20
CA ARG A 147 16.32 42.05 11.00
C ARG A 147 16.39 40.61 11.47
N ASP A 148 15.86 40.31 12.65
CA ASP A 148 15.84 38.94 13.19
C ASP A 148 15.02 38.01 12.29
N LEU A 149 13.83 38.44 11.85
CA LEU A 149 12.99 37.69 10.90
C LEU A 149 13.64 37.49 9.54
N ALA A 150 14.35 38.49 9.01
CA ALA A 150 15.08 38.34 7.75
C ALA A 150 16.18 37.28 7.87
N THR A 151 16.90 37.23 9.00
CA THR A 151 17.87 36.16 9.23
C THR A 151 17.21 34.80 9.30
N VAL A 152 16.04 34.65 9.96
CA VAL A 152 15.31 33.38 10.04
C VAL A 152 14.79 32.93 8.67
N ARG A 153 14.22 33.85 7.88
CA ARG A 153 13.71 33.53 6.53
C ARG A 153 14.81 33.00 5.61
N HIS A 154 16.00 33.60 5.67
CA HIS A 154 17.14 33.11 4.90
C HIS A 154 17.56 31.68 5.31
N ARG A 155 17.36 31.29 6.58
CA ARG A 155 17.58 29.90 7.06
C ARG A 155 16.57 28.95 6.44
N GLU A 156 15.29 29.32 6.47
CA GLU A 156 14.25 28.49 5.90
C GLU A 156 14.42 28.33 4.39
N GLU A 157 14.75 29.40 3.66
CA GLU A 157 14.93 29.34 2.21
C GLU A 157 16.14 28.49 1.78
N THR A 158 17.24 28.50 2.53
CA THR A 158 18.42 27.67 2.27
C THR A 158 18.13 26.20 2.54
N VAL A 159 17.58 25.87 3.72
CA VAL A 159 17.15 24.51 4.07
C VAL A 159 16.11 24.01 3.07
N TRP A 160 15.13 24.84 2.71
CA TRP A 160 14.05 24.44 1.82
C TRP A 160 14.50 24.22 0.37
N ARG A 161 15.47 25.00 -0.13
CA ARG A 161 16.10 24.73 -1.44
C ARG A 161 16.80 23.38 -1.46
N VAL A 162 17.60 23.08 -0.43
CA VAL A 162 18.30 21.80 -0.31
C VAL A 162 17.29 20.66 -0.22
N VAL A 163 16.29 20.76 0.67
CA VAL A 163 15.25 19.73 0.84
C VAL A 163 14.46 19.51 -0.43
N ARG A 164 14.09 20.56 -1.17
CA ARG A 164 13.37 20.43 -2.43
C ARG A 164 14.21 19.72 -3.49
N ALA A 165 15.48 20.08 -3.63
CA ALA A 165 16.39 19.42 -4.57
C ALA A 165 16.51 17.92 -4.25
N VAL A 166 16.72 17.58 -2.99
CA VAL A 166 16.77 16.17 -2.52
C VAL A 166 15.45 15.45 -2.80
N THR A 167 14.31 16.08 -2.48
CA THR A 167 12.97 15.50 -2.71
C THR A 167 12.69 15.26 -4.19
N HIS A 168 13.13 16.17 -5.07
CA HIS A 168 13.01 15.99 -6.51
C HIS A 168 13.83 14.79 -6.99
N HIS A 169 15.07 14.65 -6.51
CA HIS A 169 15.92 13.53 -6.88
C HIS A 169 15.43 12.17 -6.34
N ILE A 170 14.70 12.11 -5.22
CA ILE A 170 14.02 10.88 -4.79
C ILE A 170 12.93 10.45 -5.77
N ARG A 171 12.22 11.42 -6.36
CA ARG A 171 11.15 11.13 -7.33
C ARG A 171 11.70 10.66 -8.68
N ASP A 172 12.88 11.15 -9.06
CA ASP A 172 13.52 10.86 -10.35
C ASP A 172 14.54 9.70 -10.30
N SER A 173 15.19 9.47 -9.15
CA SER A 173 16.24 8.45 -9.00
C SER A 173 16.03 7.65 -7.71
N ILE A 174 15.99 6.33 -7.86
CA ILE A 174 15.77 5.36 -6.77
C ILE A 174 17.08 5.07 -6.02
N ASP A 175 18.22 5.44 -6.62
CA ASP A 175 19.54 5.07 -6.13
C ASP A 175 19.98 5.94 -4.94
N ALA A 176 20.23 5.28 -3.80
CA ALA A 176 20.77 5.87 -2.58
C ALA A 176 22.04 6.69 -2.82
N ARG A 177 22.92 6.27 -3.75
CA ARG A 177 24.16 6.99 -4.06
C ARG A 177 23.90 8.33 -4.72
N THR A 178 22.89 8.39 -5.59
CA THR A 178 22.48 9.63 -6.28
C THR A 178 21.90 10.63 -5.28
N ILE A 179 21.09 10.16 -4.31
CA ILE A 179 20.59 10.97 -3.20
C ILE A 179 21.77 11.54 -2.39
N LEU A 180 22.70 10.69 -1.95
CA LEU A 180 23.88 11.15 -1.19
C LEU A 180 24.73 12.17 -1.95
N ARG A 181 25.01 11.94 -3.23
CA ARG A 181 25.79 12.86 -4.07
C ARG A 181 25.12 14.23 -4.25
N THR A 182 23.81 14.25 -4.48
CA THR A 182 23.05 15.49 -4.65
C THR A 182 22.99 16.27 -3.34
N THR A 183 22.81 15.59 -2.20
CA THR A 183 22.84 16.23 -0.87
C THR A 183 24.20 16.87 -0.60
N MET A 184 25.29 16.20 -0.98
CA MET A 184 26.64 16.70 -0.82
C MET A 184 26.87 17.99 -1.61
N LEU A 185 26.46 18.03 -2.88
CA LEU A 185 26.57 19.22 -3.74
C LEU A 185 25.72 20.39 -3.23
N GLN A 186 24.48 20.11 -2.82
CA GLN A 186 23.58 21.14 -2.32
C GLN A 186 24.06 21.73 -0.98
N LEU A 187 24.60 20.89 -0.08
CA LEU A 187 25.23 21.35 1.16
C LEU A 187 26.50 22.17 0.90
N ALA A 188 27.31 21.77 -0.08
CA ALA A 188 28.49 22.53 -0.48
C ALA A 188 28.15 23.93 -0.98
N ALA A 189 27.14 24.04 -1.84
CA ALA A 189 26.64 25.32 -2.33
C ALA A 189 25.98 26.17 -1.23
N ALA A 190 25.24 25.56 -0.31
CA ALA A 190 24.51 26.28 0.74
C ALA A 190 25.42 26.83 1.85
N LEU A 191 26.46 26.08 2.23
CA LEU A 191 27.38 26.42 3.34
C LEU A 191 28.75 26.93 2.87
N GLY A 192 28.97 27.05 1.55
CA GLY A 192 30.25 27.51 0.99
C GLY A 192 31.41 26.57 1.29
N LEU A 193 31.16 25.25 1.33
CA LEU A 193 32.15 24.25 1.76
C LEU A 193 33.31 24.16 0.77
N SER A 194 34.54 24.09 1.29
CA SER A 194 35.74 23.81 0.50
C SER A 194 35.86 22.35 0.10
N ASN A 195 35.30 21.46 0.92
CA ASN A 195 35.34 20.03 0.71
C ASN A 195 34.18 19.37 1.49
N CYS A 196 33.67 18.28 0.94
CA CYS A 196 32.64 17.45 1.55
C CYS A 196 32.95 15.98 1.21
N ALA A 197 32.96 15.11 2.20
CA ALA A 197 33.42 13.73 2.07
C ALA A 197 32.45 12.75 2.74
N ILE A 198 32.16 11.65 2.06
CA ILE A 198 31.28 10.58 2.56
C ILE A 198 32.13 9.35 2.85
N TRP A 199 32.10 8.92 4.11
CA TRP A 199 32.79 7.73 4.61
C TRP A 199 31.78 6.63 4.88
N MET A 200 31.95 5.47 4.27
CA MET A 200 31.04 4.33 4.45
C MET A 200 31.80 3.09 4.98
N PRO A 201 31.15 2.26 5.80
CA PRO A 201 31.75 1.00 6.24
C PRO A 201 31.90 0.04 5.04
N GLN A 202 33.01 -0.68 5.01
CA GLN A 202 33.32 -1.60 3.90
C GLN A 202 32.38 -2.81 3.90
N PRO A 203 31.68 -3.11 2.78
CA PRO A 203 30.86 -4.31 2.69
C PRO A 203 31.75 -5.57 2.57
N GLY A 204 31.67 -6.48 3.55
CA GLY A 204 32.18 -7.86 3.43
C GLY A 204 33.66 -8.13 3.73
N GLY A 205 34.40 -7.20 4.35
CA GLY A 205 35.80 -7.42 4.75
C GLY A 205 35.97 -8.09 6.13
N SER A 206 37.06 -8.86 6.33
CA SER A 206 37.45 -9.41 7.65
C SER A 206 37.74 -8.34 8.71
N ASP A 207 37.93 -7.09 8.29
CA ASP A 207 38.24 -5.94 9.15
C ASP A 207 36.97 -5.14 9.46
N ARG A 208 36.11 -5.72 10.32
CA ARG A 208 34.73 -5.29 10.64
C ARG A 208 34.62 -3.96 11.43
N GLY A 209 35.54 -3.03 11.21
CA GLY A 209 35.66 -1.77 11.96
C GLY A 209 36.41 -0.68 11.22
N VAL A 210 36.35 -0.66 9.89
CA VAL A 210 37.03 0.32 9.04
C VAL A 210 36.03 1.05 8.12
N LEU A 211 36.13 2.38 8.08
CA LEU A 211 35.41 3.26 7.16
C LEU A 211 36.29 3.57 5.95
N GLN A 212 35.72 3.49 4.76
CA GLN A 212 36.36 3.85 3.50
C GLN A 212 35.73 5.12 2.92
N LEU A 213 36.58 5.97 2.33
CA LEU A 213 36.12 7.15 1.61
C LEU A 213 35.47 6.73 0.29
N MET A 214 34.20 7.07 0.10
CA MET A 214 33.42 6.71 -1.08
C MET A 214 33.36 7.87 -2.07
N ASP A 215 32.80 8.99 -1.62
CA ASP A 215 32.62 10.20 -2.41
C ASP A 215 33.35 11.37 -1.75
N GLN A 216 34.00 12.19 -2.57
CA GLN A 216 34.62 13.43 -2.12
C GLN A 216 34.39 14.55 -3.15
N LEU A 217 34.03 15.72 -2.66
CA LEU A 217 33.92 16.95 -3.44
C LEU A 217 35.32 17.50 -3.74
N LEU A 218 35.61 17.80 -5.02
CA LEU A 218 36.83 18.52 -5.37
C LEU A 218 36.54 20.02 -5.50
N PRO A 219 37.39 20.89 -4.92
CA PRO A 219 37.38 22.31 -5.27
C PRO A 219 37.95 22.44 -6.69
N ASP A 220 37.14 22.98 -7.60
CA ASP A 220 37.56 23.26 -8.97
C ASP A 220 38.61 24.38 -9.00
N ARG A 221 39.67 24.22 -9.80
CA ARG A 221 40.71 25.26 -9.98
C ARG A 221 40.43 26.15 -11.19
N ASP A 222 39.54 25.74 -12.10
CA ASP A 222 39.33 26.40 -13.39
C ASP A 222 37.82 26.51 -13.73
N ASP A 223 37.11 27.39 -13.02
CA ASP A 223 35.82 28.05 -13.39
C ASP A 223 34.72 27.23 -14.13
N GLU A 224 34.63 25.91 -13.92
CA GLU A 224 33.64 25.03 -14.56
C GLU A 224 32.99 24.05 -13.56
N GLY A 225 32.47 24.59 -12.45
CA GLY A 225 31.54 23.93 -11.53
C GLY A 225 32.12 22.83 -10.61
N ASP A 226 31.52 22.69 -9.42
CA ASP A 226 31.93 21.68 -8.42
C ASP A 226 31.74 20.23 -8.96
N LYS A 227 32.84 19.50 -9.16
CA LYS A 227 32.85 18.10 -9.62
C LYS A 227 33.07 17.12 -8.45
N VAL A 228 32.27 16.05 -8.39
CA VAL A 228 32.40 14.97 -7.38
C VAL A 228 33.23 13.81 -7.96
N LEU A 229 34.31 13.42 -7.28
CA LEU A 229 35.11 12.24 -7.63
C LEU A 229 34.70 11.01 -6.81
N HIS A 230 34.34 9.94 -7.52
CA HIS A 230 34.25 8.59 -6.97
C HIS A 230 35.66 8.04 -6.75
N HIS A 231 36.05 7.79 -5.49
CA HIS A 231 37.36 7.19 -5.21
C HIS A 231 37.29 5.66 -5.36
N SER A 232 37.59 5.15 -6.55
CA SER A 232 37.58 3.70 -6.85
C SER A 232 38.96 3.01 -6.71
N GLY A 233 40.03 3.70 -6.28
CA GLY A 233 41.40 3.19 -6.49
C GLY A 233 42.52 3.57 -5.53
N GLY A 234 42.23 4.09 -4.32
CA GLY A 234 43.27 4.37 -3.32
C GLY A 234 42.68 4.40 -1.92
N THR A 235 42.79 3.29 -1.20
CA THR A 235 42.07 3.01 0.05
C THR A 235 42.56 3.90 1.20
N ARG A 236 42.00 5.11 1.32
CA ARG A 236 41.99 5.81 2.61
C ARG A 236 40.99 5.12 3.50
N ALA A 237 41.51 4.51 4.55
CA ALA A 237 40.77 3.73 5.53
C ALA A 237 40.95 4.37 6.91
N ILE A 238 39.87 4.51 7.67
CA ILE A 238 39.89 5.01 9.05
C ILE A 238 39.23 3.97 9.96
N SER A 239 39.86 3.67 11.10
CA SER A 239 39.26 2.78 12.08
C SER A 239 38.05 3.44 12.78
N VAL A 240 36.97 2.69 12.95
CA VAL A 240 35.80 3.05 13.76
C VAL A 240 36.17 3.28 15.25
N ARG A 241 37.32 2.75 15.69
CA ARG A 241 37.85 2.97 17.04
C ARG A 241 38.52 4.34 17.22
N ASP A 242 38.70 5.11 16.15
CA ASP A 242 39.14 6.49 16.25
C ASP A 242 38.15 7.29 17.11
N PRO A 243 38.61 8.10 18.07
CA PRO A 243 37.72 8.74 19.03
C PRO A 243 36.79 9.77 18.40
N ASP A 244 37.17 10.43 17.30
CA ASP A 244 36.30 11.38 16.61
C ASP A 244 35.23 10.65 15.81
N VAL A 245 35.60 9.55 15.15
CA VAL A 245 34.66 8.65 14.47
C VAL A 245 33.66 8.05 15.46
N ALA A 246 34.13 7.50 16.57
CA ALA A 246 33.28 6.94 17.62
C ALA A 246 32.36 8.01 18.23
N ALA A 247 32.85 9.24 18.43
CA ALA A 247 32.03 10.34 18.93
C ALA A 247 30.91 10.71 17.95
N VAL A 248 31.19 10.79 16.65
CA VAL A 248 30.19 11.09 15.62
C VAL A 248 29.17 9.96 15.49
N LEU A 249 29.62 8.71 15.50
CA LEU A 249 28.72 7.56 15.43
C LEU A 249 27.83 7.40 16.67
N ALA A 250 28.28 7.85 17.85
CA ALA A 250 27.51 7.75 19.08
C ALA A 250 26.36 8.78 19.19
N SER A 251 26.44 9.93 18.51
CA SER A 251 25.45 11.00 18.60
C SER A 251 24.71 11.23 17.28
N LYS A 252 23.46 11.72 17.34
CA LYS A 252 22.72 12.19 16.15
C LYS A 252 23.18 13.58 15.70
N ASP A 253 23.87 14.30 16.56
CA ASP A 253 24.18 15.71 16.35
C ASP A 253 25.43 15.91 15.50
N ALA A 254 25.44 17.01 14.73
CA ALA A 254 26.63 17.42 14.00
C ALA A 254 27.73 17.82 15.01
N LYS A 255 28.91 17.23 14.88
CA LYS A 255 30.05 17.47 15.78
C LYS A 255 31.18 18.18 15.07
N VAL A 256 31.70 19.23 15.70
CA VAL A 256 32.89 19.96 15.22
C VAL A 256 34.15 19.18 15.56
N LEU A 257 34.93 18.85 14.53
CA LEU A 257 36.22 18.15 14.63
C LEU A 257 37.30 19.12 15.11
N SER A 258 37.31 19.34 16.42
CA SER A 258 38.14 20.36 17.09
C SER A 258 39.54 19.84 17.47
N ARG A 259 39.76 18.52 17.44
CA ARG A 259 41.03 17.91 17.83
C ARG A 259 42.13 18.19 16.78
N PRO A 260 43.28 18.77 17.19
CA PRO A 260 44.45 18.86 16.33
C PRO A 260 44.92 17.43 15.99
N GLY A 261 45.00 17.08 14.71
CA GLY A 261 45.43 15.74 14.29
C GLY A 261 44.31 14.69 14.15
N SER A 262 43.04 15.09 14.17
CA SER A 262 41.91 14.20 13.84
C SER A 262 42.14 13.46 12.52
N ALA A 263 42.21 12.11 12.56
CA ALA A 263 42.43 11.29 11.38
C ALA A 263 41.29 11.46 10.35
N LEU A 264 40.06 11.63 10.85
CA LEU A 264 38.87 11.89 10.03
C LEU A 264 38.94 13.24 9.32
N LYS A 265 39.36 14.30 10.02
CA LYS A 265 39.58 15.62 9.40
C LYS A 265 40.72 15.58 8.40
N ALA A 266 41.87 15.01 8.79
CA ALA A 266 43.07 14.97 7.95
C ALA A 266 42.86 14.15 6.67
N ALA A 267 42.19 13.00 6.76
CA ALA A 267 41.93 12.16 5.61
C ALA A 267 40.85 12.77 4.68
N SER A 268 39.95 13.59 5.22
CA SER A 268 38.92 14.31 4.45
C SER A 268 39.44 15.62 3.85
N CYS A 269 40.55 16.18 4.33
CA CYS A 269 41.20 17.37 3.77
C CYS A 269 42.33 16.95 2.82
N ARG A 270 42.24 17.23 1.51
CA ARG A 270 43.29 16.84 0.54
C ARG A 270 44.45 17.82 0.41
N SER A 271 44.33 19.08 0.83
CA SER A 271 45.37 20.11 0.64
C SER A 271 45.70 20.91 1.92
N VAL A 272 47.00 21.08 2.14
CA VAL A 272 47.66 21.97 3.11
C VAL A 272 47.98 23.27 2.34
N PRO A 273 47.79 24.51 2.89
CA PRO A 273 48.07 24.86 4.28
C PRO A 273 46.95 25.47 5.14
N LEU A 274 45.71 25.65 4.67
CA LEU A 274 44.62 26.11 5.55
C LEU A 274 43.51 25.06 5.66
N ALA A 275 43.69 24.11 6.58
CA ALA A 275 42.63 23.21 6.98
C ALA A 275 41.56 24.01 7.74
N GLY A 276 40.51 24.43 7.03
CA GLY A 276 39.35 25.10 7.62
C GLY A 276 38.67 24.29 8.73
N ALA A 277 37.73 24.92 9.43
CA ALA A 277 36.96 24.24 10.47
C ALA A 277 36.13 23.11 9.83
N ALA A 278 36.15 21.92 10.43
CA ALA A 278 35.46 20.73 9.92
C ALA A 278 34.40 20.25 10.89
N ALA A 279 33.27 19.79 10.38
CA ALA A 279 32.20 19.15 11.13
C ALA A 279 31.85 17.80 10.51
N ALA A 280 31.32 16.90 11.32
CA ALA A 280 30.91 15.58 10.87
C ALA A 280 29.55 15.19 11.46
N ILE A 281 28.73 14.51 10.67
CA ILE A 281 27.43 13.98 11.06
C ILE A 281 27.25 12.56 10.53
N ARG A 282 26.57 11.71 11.32
CA ARG A 282 26.23 10.35 10.88
C ARG A 282 24.96 10.37 10.02
N ILE A 283 24.94 9.59 8.95
CA ILE A 283 23.80 9.37 8.05
C ILE A 283 23.62 7.86 7.94
N PRO A 284 22.40 7.31 7.92
CA PRO A 284 22.20 5.86 7.73
C PRO A 284 22.85 5.38 6.42
N ASN A 285 23.56 4.26 6.51
CA ASN A 285 24.12 3.56 5.36
C ASN A 285 23.11 2.50 4.90
N PHE A 286 22.57 2.66 3.69
CA PHE A 286 21.64 1.71 3.08
C PHE A 286 22.33 0.74 2.11
N HIS A 287 23.67 0.79 2.01
CA HIS A 287 24.42 -0.17 1.21
C HIS A 287 24.80 -1.38 2.07
N GLY A 288 24.00 -2.44 2.01
CA GLY A 288 24.34 -3.71 2.64
C GLY A 288 23.13 -4.61 2.86
N GLU A 289 22.97 -5.58 1.97
CA GLU A 289 22.17 -6.81 2.09
C GLU A 289 20.81 -6.69 2.80
N VAL A 290 19.76 -6.91 2.00
CA VAL A 290 18.32 -7.04 2.31
C VAL A 290 17.99 -8.08 3.42
N GLY A 291 18.97 -8.65 4.12
CA GLY A 291 18.82 -9.72 5.11
C GLY A 291 19.12 -9.39 6.58
N SER A 292 19.80 -8.29 6.93
CA SER A 292 20.23 -8.09 8.34
C SER A 292 19.48 -6.96 9.03
N ARG A 293 18.29 -7.29 9.52
CA ARG A 293 17.45 -6.42 10.36
C ARG A 293 17.87 -6.50 11.84
N ASN A 294 19.18 -6.47 12.11
CA ASN A 294 19.72 -6.49 13.46
C ASN A 294 20.11 -5.05 13.85
N THR A 295 19.15 -4.37 14.47
CA THR A 295 19.30 -3.02 15.03
C THR A 295 20.31 -3.03 16.18
N SER A 296 21.56 -2.61 15.95
CA SER A 296 22.48 -1.98 16.93
C SER A 296 23.97 -1.96 16.51
N GLU A 297 24.34 -2.30 15.27
CA GLU A 297 25.76 -2.24 14.89
C GLU A 297 26.19 -0.84 14.37
N PRO A 298 27.39 -0.35 14.74
CA PRO A 298 27.96 0.91 14.25
C PRO A 298 28.24 0.93 12.73
N LEU A 299 28.03 -0.20 12.04
CA LEU A 299 28.20 -0.41 10.60
C LEU A 299 26.95 -0.01 9.78
N SER A 300 25.86 0.39 10.43
CA SER A 300 24.63 0.86 9.77
C SER A 300 24.64 2.35 9.43
N TYR A 301 25.74 3.06 9.69
CA TYR A 301 25.85 4.51 9.45
C TYR A 301 27.09 4.86 8.64
N ALA A 302 26.89 5.72 7.65
CA ALA A 302 27.92 6.49 6.96
C ALA A 302 28.20 7.79 7.74
N ILE A 303 29.36 8.40 7.47
CA ILE A 303 29.73 9.69 8.06
C ILE A 303 29.93 10.70 6.94
N LEU A 304 29.19 11.81 7.03
CA LEU A 304 29.37 12.98 6.18
C LEU A 304 30.29 13.97 6.90
N VAL A 305 31.42 14.30 6.28
CA VAL A 305 32.40 15.28 6.79
C VAL A 305 32.36 16.52 5.91
N LEU A 306 32.12 17.67 6.53
CA LEU A 306 31.99 18.96 5.87
C LEU A 306 33.12 19.89 6.31
N VAL A 307 33.80 20.55 5.35
CA VAL A 307 34.95 21.41 5.63
C VAL A 307 34.69 22.82 5.09
N LEU A 308 34.63 23.81 5.97
CA LEU A 308 34.45 25.22 5.58
C LEU A 308 35.69 25.77 4.86
N ARG A 309 35.49 26.72 3.94
CA ARG A 309 36.59 27.50 3.34
C ARG A 309 37.25 28.37 4.40
N ALA A 310 38.57 28.40 4.44
CA ALA A 310 39.30 29.35 5.26
C ALA A 310 39.41 30.68 4.50
N HIS A 311 39.00 31.79 5.13
CA HIS A 311 39.10 33.12 4.53
C HIS A 311 40.55 33.62 4.61
N GLU A 312 41.11 34.15 3.52
CA GLU A 312 42.51 34.61 3.44
C GLU A 312 42.77 35.97 4.11
N ASP A 313 41.78 36.56 4.79
CA ASP A 313 41.92 37.88 5.42
C ASP A 313 42.62 37.74 6.77
N GLN A 314 43.91 38.10 6.83
CA GLN A 314 44.80 38.07 8.00
C GLN A 314 44.33 38.87 9.24
N HIS A 315 43.14 39.49 9.20
CA HIS A 315 42.60 40.31 10.30
C HIS A 315 41.26 39.83 10.87
N ARG A 316 40.71 38.70 10.39
CA ARG A 316 39.54 38.04 11.01
C ARG A 316 39.92 36.66 11.51
N ALA A 317 39.55 36.36 12.77
CA ALA A 317 39.70 35.02 13.35
C ALA A 317 39.05 33.96 12.43
N PRO A 318 39.59 32.74 12.35
CA PRO A 318 39.03 31.70 11.50
C PRO A 318 37.55 31.48 11.88
N THR A 319 36.65 31.67 10.92
CA THR A 319 35.22 31.44 11.07
C THR A 319 35.00 29.96 11.38
N GLY A 320 34.81 29.65 12.67
CA GLY A 320 34.40 28.33 13.13
C GLY A 320 32.96 28.04 12.73
N TRP A 321 32.57 26.76 12.83
CA TRP A 321 31.18 26.34 12.67
C TRP A 321 30.29 27.10 13.65
N SER A 322 29.28 27.82 13.15
CA SER A 322 28.28 28.42 14.02
C SER A 322 27.24 27.38 14.42
N ASN A 323 26.55 27.60 15.55
CA ASN A 323 25.42 26.76 15.94
C ASN A 323 24.36 26.71 14.83
N LEU A 324 24.22 27.79 14.07
CA LEU A 324 23.29 27.87 12.95
C LEU A 324 23.68 26.93 11.79
N ASP A 325 24.96 26.88 11.44
CA ASP A 325 25.42 26.01 10.36
C ASP A 325 25.24 24.53 10.75
N LEU A 326 25.42 24.21 12.03
CA LEU A 326 25.20 22.86 12.57
C LEU A 326 23.72 22.48 12.56
N GLU A 327 22.80 23.40 12.90
CA GLU A 327 21.35 23.18 12.80
C GLU A 327 20.92 22.87 11.36
N ILE A 328 21.48 23.58 10.37
CA ILE A 328 21.21 23.33 8.94
C ILE A 328 21.70 21.93 8.54
N VAL A 329 22.92 21.55 8.94
CA VAL A 329 23.49 20.22 8.65
C VAL A 329 22.64 19.12 9.28
N GLN A 330 22.20 19.28 10.53
CA GLN A 330 21.33 18.32 11.22
C GLN A 330 19.97 18.19 10.50
N ALA A 331 19.30 19.30 10.20
CA ALA A 331 18.01 19.29 9.54
C ALA A 331 18.10 18.62 8.15
N VAL A 332 19.17 18.87 7.40
CA VAL A 332 19.40 18.19 6.11
C VAL A 332 19.67 16.71 6.32
N ALA A 333 20.53 16.31 7.27
CA ALA A 333 20.83 14.90 7.53
C ALA A 333 19.59 14.08 7.96
N ASP A 334 18.69 14.66 8.74
CA ASP A 334 17.40 14.05 9.08
C ASP A 334 16.52 13.83 7.83
N GLN A 335 16.48 14.80 6.92
CA GLN A 335 15.74 14.68 5.66
C GLN A 335 16.37 13.66 4.71
N VAL A 336 17.69 13.60 4.65
CA VAL A 336 18.41 12.55 3.89
C VAL A 336 18.13 11.17 4.46
N THR A 337 18.07 11.05 5.79
CA THR A 337 17.70 9.80 6.46
C THR A 337 16.32 9.31 6.03
N VAL A 338 15.32 10.21 6.02
CA VAL A 338 13.97 9.90 5.52
C VAL A 338 14.01 9.52 4.04
N ALA A 339 14.72 10.29 3.22
CA ALA A 339 14.85 10.06 1.79
C ALA A 339 15.40 8.68 1.45
N LEU A 340 16.50 8.30 2.11
CA LEU A 340 17.14 7.01 1.91
C LEU A 340 16.27 5.85 2.41
N SER A 341 15.49 6.05 3.48
CA SER A 341 14.53 5.03 3.94
C SER A 341 13.41 4.77 2.92
N HIS A 342 12.91 5.82 2.26
CA HIS A 342 11.93 5.69 1.19
C HIS A 342 12.52 5.00 -0.04
N ALA A 343 13.76 5.33 -0.41
CA ALA A 343 14.47 4.68 -1.50
C ALA A 343 14.60 3.17 -1.25
N ALA A 344 15.05 2.76 -0.06
CA ALA A 344 15.18 1.36 0.32
C ALA A 344 13.83 0.61 0.31
N ALA A 345 12.77 1.21 0.86
CA ALA A 345 11.43 0.64 0.84
C ALA A 345 10.88 0.49 -0.59
N LEU A 346 11.20 1.42 -1.48
CA LEU A 346 10.80 1.37 -2.87
C LEU A 346 11.53 0.24 -3.63
N GLU A 347 12.84 0.07 -3.42
CA GLU A 347 13.63 -1.02 -3.98
C GLU A 347 13.07 -2.39 -3.54
N GLU A 348 12.77 -2.56 -2.26
CA GLU A 348 12.16 -3.79 -1.74
C GLU A 348 10.78 -4.04 -2.38
N SER A 349 9.94 -3.00 -2.48
CA SER A 349 8.63 -3.09 -3.13
C SER A 349 8.74 -3.48 -4.61
N GLN A 350 9.74 -2.98 -5.33
CA GLN A 350 9.99 -3.32 -6.73
C GLN A 350 10.42 -4.78 -6.89
N LEU A 351 11.32 -5.26 -6.01
CA LEU A 351 11.74 -6.66 -6.01
C LEU A 351 10.55 -7.59 -5.75
N ILE A 352 9.72 -7.27 -4.74
CA ILE A 352 8.49 -8.02 -4.45
C ILE A 352 7.55 -8.04 -5.66
N ARG A 353 7.35 -6.89 -6.33
CA ARG A 353 6.52 -6.81 -7.54
C ARG A 353 7.07 -7.67 -8.68
N HIS A 354 8.38 -7.64 -8.90
CA HIS A 354 9.01 -8.46 -9.94
C HIS A 354 8.81 -9.95 -9.65
N ARG A 355 9.08 -10.38 -8.40
CA ARG A 355 8.87 -11.77 -7.98
C ARG A 355 7.41 -12.22 -8.09
N LEU A 356 6.47 -11.33 -7.74
CA LEU A 356 5.05 -11.61 -7.88
C LEU A 356 4.63 -11.75 -9.34
N ALA A 357 5.18 -10.92 -10.24
CA ALA A 357 4.92 -11.02 -11.67
C ALA A 357 5.43 -12.35 -12.26
N GLU A 358 6.63 -12.79 -11.87
CA GLU A 358 7.17 -14.10 -12.26
C GLU A 358 6.29 -15.26 -11.78
N GLN A 359 5.91 -15.24 -10.50
CA GLN A 359 5.03 -16.26 -9.92
C GLN A 359 3.65 -16.28 -10.60
N HIS A 360 3.08 -15.10 -10.88
CA HIS A 360 1.82 -14.99 -11.59
C HIS A 360 1.92 -15.56 -13.02
N GLY A 361 3.00 -15.26 -13.74
CA GLY A 361 3.27 -15.81 -15.06
C GLY A 361 3.41 -17.34 -15.06
N ALA A 362 4.11 -17.90 -14.07
CA ALA A 362 4.22 -19.35 -13.89
C ALA A 362 2.86 -20.00 -13.56
N LEU A 363 2.06 -19.36 -12.72
CA LEU A 363 0.72 -19.84 -12.35
C LEU A 363 -0.24 -19.83 -13.55
N LEU A 364 -0.21 -18.78 -14.38
CA LEU A 364 -1.01 -18.71 -15.60
C LEU A 364 -0.62 -19.81 -16.60
N ARG A 365 0.68 -20.08 -16.76
CA ARG A 365 1.18 -21.19 -17.59
C ARG A 365 0.65 -22.53 -17.09
N ALA A 366 0.82 -22.83 -15.79
CA ALA A 366 0.30 -24.07 -15.19
C ALA A 366 -1.22 -24.20 -15.33
N ARG A 367 -1.97 -23.11 -15.19
CA ARG A 367 -3.44 -23.11 -15.41
C ARG A 367 -3.81 -23.41 -16.86
N SER A 368 -3.07 -22.86 -17.82
CA SER A 368 -3.30 -23.10 -19.25
C SER A 368 -3.01 -24.55 -19.65
N GLU A 369 -1.94 -25.13 -19.10
CA GLU A 369 -1.57 -26.54 -19.29
C GLU A 369 -2.62 -27.47 -18.70
N LEU A 370 -3.10 -27.19 -17.48
CA LEU A 370 -4.18 -27.93 -16.86
C LEU A 370 -5.48 -27.85 -17.68
N ALA A 371 -5.81 -26.68 -18.23
CA ALA A 371 -6.98 -26.50 -19.08
C ALA A 371 -6.85 -27.29 -20.40
N ALA A 372 -5.67 -27.27 -21.03
CA ALA A 372 -5.38 -28.04 -22.24
C ALA A 372 -5.45 -29.56 -21.98
N ALA A 373 -4.87 -30.03 -20.88
CA ALA A 373 -4.94 -31.43 -20.46
C ALA A 373 -6.38 -31.86 -20.17
N THR A 374 -7.16 -31.02 -19.49
CA THR A 374 -8.57 -31.29 -19.22
C THR A 374 -9.38 -31.37 -20.51
N LYS A 375 -9.15 -30.45 -21.47
CA LYS A 375 -9.80 -30.48 -22.78
C LYS A 375 -9.42 -31.73 -23.58
N ALA A 376 -8.13 -32.06 -23.66
CA ALA A 376 -7.66 -33.26 -24.36
C ALA A 376 -8.28 -34.53 -23.79
N ARG A 377 -8.36 -34.62 -22.45
CA ARG A 377 -8.99 -35.74 -21.77
C ARG A 377 -10.50 -35.81 -22.04
N ASN A 378 -11.21 -34.68 -22.00
CA ASN A 378 -12.65 -34.64 -22.28
C ASN A 378 -12.94 -35.06 -23.75
N ASN A 379 -12.09 -34.64 -24.69
CA ASN A 379 -12.18 -35.08 -26.08
C ASN A 379 -11.95 -36.59 -26.23
N ALA A 380 -10.93 -37.14 -25.57
CA ALA A 380 -10.67 -38.58 -25.56
C ALA A 380 -11.85 -39.36 -24.94
N HIS A 381 -12.45 -38.84 -23.87
CA HIS A 381 -13.63 -39.41 -23.24
C HIS A 381 -14.84 -39.44 -24.19
N SER A 382 -15.13 -38.35 -24.89
CA SER A 382 -16.19 -38.29 -25.90
C SER A 382 -15.96 -39.29 -27.04
N ALA A 383 -14.73 -39.35 -27.57
CA ALA A 383 -14.37 -40.27 -28.63
C ALA A 383 -14.55 -41.74 -28.21
N MET A 384 -14.14 -42.09 -26.99
CA MET A 384 -14.35 -43.42 -26.42
C MET A 384 -15.83 -43.77 -26.28
N ARG A 385 -16.66 -42.81 -25.85
CA ARG A 385 -18.12 -43.00 -25.76
C ARG A 385 -18.73 -43.32 -27.12
N SER A 386 -18.40 -42.54 -28.14
CA SER A 386 -18.90 -42.77 -29.49
C SER A 386 -18.40 -44.11 -30.06
N ALA A 387 -17.11 -44.44 -29.85
CA ALA A 387 -16.51 -45.66 -30.37
C ALA A 387 -17.13 -46.92 -29.76
N MET A 388 -17.43 -46.92 -28.46
CA MET A 388 -18.05 -48.07 -27.79
C MET A 388 -19.58 -48.14 -28.02
N GLY A 389 -20.26 -47.00 -28.21
CA GLY A 389 -21.71 -46.96 -28.47
C GLY A 389 -22.09 -47.47 -29.87
N ARG A 390 -21.29 -47.16 -30.90
CA ARG A 390 -21.51 -47.60 -32.28
C ARG A 390 -21.78 -49.12 -32.42
N PRO A 391 -20.90 -50.03 -31.96
CA PRO A 391 -21.14 -51.46 -32.08
C PRO A 391 -22.35 -51.92 -31.27
N MET A 392 -22.61 -51.33 -30.09
CA MET A 392 -23.79 -51.69 -29.30
C MET A 392 -25.10 -51.36 -30.04
N HIS A 393 -25.17 -50.17 -30.67
CA HIS A 393 -26.33 -49.79 -31.48
C HIS A 393 -26.51 -50.70 -32.69
N SER A 394 -25.43 -51.09 -33.37
CA SER A 394 -25.50 -52.06 -34.47
C SER A 394 -26.05 -53.42 -34.01
N VAL A 395 -25.61 -53.91 -32.84
CA VAL A 395 -26.08 -55.17 -32.24
C VAL A 395 -27.56 -55.05 -31.81
N VAL A 396 -27.97 -53.92 -31.21
CA VAL A 396 -29.41 -53.69 -30.90
C VAL A 396 -30.24 -53.72 -32.18
N GLY A 397 -29.79 -53.05 -33.25
CA GLY A 397 -30.51 -53.04 -34.53
C GLY A 397 -30.73 -54.44 -35.10
N LEU A 398 -29.69 -55.28 -35.10
CA LEU A 398 -29.79 -56.68 -35.54
C LEU A 398 -30.74 -57.50 -34.66
N ILE A 399 -30.64 -57.35 -33.33
CA ILE A 399 -31.51 -58.04 -32.38
C ILE A 399 -32.98 -57.63 -32.57
N SER A 400 -33.26 -56.34 -32.78
CA SER A 400 -34.61 -55.84 -33.02
C SER A 400 -35.24 -56.48 -34.27
N VAL A 401 -34.46 -56.63 -35.35
CA VAL A 401 -34.91 -57.34 -36.56
C VAL A 401 -35.18 -58.82 -36.28
N MET A 402 -34.26 -59.49 -35.57
CA MET A 402 -34.46 -60.90 -35.18
C MET A 402 -35.67 -61.08 -34.27
N GLN A 403 -35.92 -60.16 -33.33
CA GLN A 403 -37.08 -60.19 -32.45
C GLN A 403 -38.40 -59.95 -33.20
N GLN A 404 -38.38 -59.17 -34.29
CA GLN A 404 -39.54 -58.97 -35.15
C GLN A 404 -39.97 -60.27 -35.87
N GLU A 405 -39.00 -61.14 -36.20
CA GLU A 405 -39.23 -62.47 -36.78
C GLU A 405 -39.39 -63.58 -35.72
N ALA A 406 -39.54 -63.24 -34.43
CA ALA A 406 -39.52 -64.21 -33.34
C ALA A 406 -40.64 -65.27 -33.41
N ALA A 407 -41.75 -65.00 -34.10
CA ALA A 407 -42.82 -65.97 -34.32
C ALA A 407 -42.38 -67.17 -35.18
N ALA A 408 -41.37 -67.00 -36.05
CA ALA A 408 -40.83 -68.05 -36.92
C ALA A 408 -39.62 -68.79 -36.30
N MET A 409 -39.11 -68.34 -35.15
CA MET A 409 -37.92 -68.92 -34.51
C MET A 409 -38.26 -70.11 -33.60
N ARG A 410 -37.34 -71.08 -33.55
CA ARG A 410 -37.40 -72.16 -32.56
C ARG A 410 -37.26 -71.58 -31.14
N PRO A 411 -37.89 -72.19 -30.12
CA PRO A 411 -37.84 -71.70 -28.74
C PRO A 411 -36.41 -71.54 -28.21
N GLU A 412 -35.48 -72.41 -28.63
CA GLU A 412 -34.06 -72.30 -28.27
C GLU A 412 -33.36 -71.07 -28.90
N GLN A 413 -33.69 -70.75 -30.16
CA GLN A 413 -33.14 -69.57 -30.85
C GLN A 413 -33.68 -68.27 -30.25
N ARG A 414 -34.96 -68.25 -29.88
CA ARG A 414 -35.59 -67.11 -29.19
C ARG A 414 -34.90 -66.82 -27.85
N LEU A 415 -34.61 -67.85 -27.06
CA LEU A 415 -33.89 -67.71 -25.80
C LEU A 415 -32.45 -67.19 -25.97
N ILE A 416 -31.76 -67.58 -27.05
CA ILE A 416 -30.43 -67.04 -27.39
C ILE A 416 -30.55 -65.56 -27.76
N VAL A 417 -31.48 -65.18 -28.64
CA VAL A 417 -31.70 -63.78 -29.03
C VAL A 417 -32.04 -62.91 -27.82
N ASP A 418 -32.91 -63.38 -26.93
CA ASP A 418 -33.26 -62.68 -25.70
C ASP A 418 -32.08 -62.56 -24.74
N ALA A 419 -31.20 -63.56 -24.67
CA ALA A 419 -29.98 -63.50 -23.90
C ALA A 419 -28.97 -62.50 -24.46
N ILE A 420 -28.81 -62.43 -25.79
CA ILE A 420 -27.95 -61.44 -26.45
C ILE A 420 -28.53 -60.04 -26.23
N ALA A 421 -29.86 -59.88 -26.32
CA ALA A 421 -30.56 -58.63 -26.03
C ALA A 421 -30.31 -58.14 -24.59
N ARG A 422 -30.49 -59.04 -23.61
CA ARG A 422 -30.20 -58.75 -22.20
C ARG A 422 -28.73 -58.38 -22.01
N THR A 423 -27.81 -59.15 -22.58
CA THR A 423 -26.36 -58.92 -22.46
C THR A 423 -25.96 -57.56 -23.04
N ASN A 424 -26.45 -57.22 -24.24
CA ASN A 424 -26.17 -55.93 -24.88
C ASN A 424 -26.76 -54.74 -24.10
N ALA A 425 -27.96 -54.90 -23.53
CA ALA A 425 -28.56 -53.90 -22.65
C ALA A 425 -27.75 -53.69 -21.37
N VAL A 426 -27.22 -54.75 -20.77
CA VAL A 426 -26.33 -54.63 -19.59
C VAL A 426 -25.01 -53.95 -19.96
N SER A 427 -24.39 -54.35 -21.07
CA SER A 427 -23.13 -53.75 -21.54
C SER A 427 -23.27 -52.25 -21.80
N SER A 428 -24.38 -51.81 -22.38
CA SER A 428 -24.70 -50.39 -22.57
C SER A 428 -24.83 -49.65 -21.23
N THR A 429 -25.58 -50.20 -20.27
CA THR A 429 -25.70 -49.59 -18.94
C THR A 429 -24.37 -49.52 -18.19
N LEU A 430 -23.55 -50.56 -18.26
CA LEU A 430 -22.22 -50.58 -17.64
C LEU A 430 -21.27 -49.57 -18.28
N MET A 431 -21.35 -49.41 -19.60
CA MET A 431 -20.58 -48.41 -20.30
C MET A 431 -21.00 -47.00 -19.88
N ASP A 432 -22.29 -46.69 -19.85
CA ASP A 432 -22.76 -45.39 -19.39
C ASP A 432 -22.37 -45.11 -17.94
N ASP A 433 -22.46 -46.11 -17.06
CA ASP A 433 -22.04 -46.02 -15.65
C ASP A 433 -20.54 -45.76 -15.49
N VAL A 434 -19.68 -46.47 -16.25
CA VAL A 434 -18.22 -46.28 -16.22
C VAL A 434 -17.87 -44.89 -16.73
N MET A 435 -18.50 -44.45 -17.82
CA MET A 435 -18.27 -43.13 -18.40
C MET A 435 -18.77 -41.99 -17.50
N GLU A 436 -19.89 -42.19 -16.81
CA GLU A 436 -20.41 -41.23 -15.83
C GLU A 436 -19.52 -41.16 -14.58
N THR A 437 -18.98 -42.30 -14.13
CA THR A 437 -18.02 -42.36 -13.01
C THR A 437 -16.72 -41.66 -13.37
N LEU A 438 -16.20 -41.86 -14.59
CA LEU A 438 -15.01 -41.17 -15.10
C LEU A 438 -15.22 -39.65 -15.19
N GLN A 439 -16.43 -39.19 -15.53
CA GLN A 439 -16.78 -37.78 -15.58
C GLN A 439 -16.89 -37.14 -14.18
N ARG A 440 -17.55 -37.80 -13.21
CA ARG A 440 -17.73 -37.25 -11.86
C ARG A 440 -16.47 -37.28 -10.99
N MET A 441 -15.48 -38.11 -11.30
CA MET A 441 -14.17 -38.07 -10.59
C MET A 441 -13.38 -36.77 -10.82
N VAL A 442 -13.89 -35.88 -11.66
CA VAL A 442 -13.23 -34.64 -12.12
C VAL A 442 -13.80 -33.41 -11.42
N ASP A 443 -15.10 -33.40 -11.13
CA ASP A 443 -15.81 -32.26 -10.56
C ASP A 443 -15.62 -32.21 -9.03
N ILE A 444 -14.38 -32.30 -8.57
CA ILE A 444 -14.00 -32.07 -7.16
C ILE A 444 -14.05 -30.57 -6.83
N ARG A 445 -14.29 -29.70 -7.83
CA ARG A 445 -14.19 -28.25 -7.64
C ARG A 445 -15.42 -27.60 -7.01
N ASP A 446 -16.60 -28.21 -7.07
CA ASP A 446 -17.80 -27.75 -6.36
C ASP A 446 -18.75 -28.94 -6.15
N PRO A 447 -18.94 -29.46 -4.92
CA PRO A 447 -20.01 -30.41 -4.68
C PRO A 447 -21.34 -29.64 -4.70
N PRO A 448 -22.26 -29.89 -5.66
CA PRO A 448 -23.62 -29.43 -5.46
C PRO A 448 -24.15 -30.12 -4.21
N LEU A 449 -24.41 -29.30 -3.20
CA LEU A 449 -24.94 -29.67 -1.90
C LEU A 449 -26.39 -30.15 -2.05
N SER A 450 -26.60 -31.28 -2.74
CA SER A 450 -27.85 -32.06 -2.80
C SER A 450 -27.66 -33.16 -3.84
N THR A 451 -27.25 -34.34 -3.41
CA THR A 451 -27.82 -35.65 -3.84
C THR A 451 -27.05 -36.76 -3.14
N PRO A 452 -27.74 -37.81 -2.67
CA PRO A 452 -27.10 -38.88 -1.91
C PRO A 452 -26.13 -39.65 -2.82
N THR A 453 -25.04 -40.11 -2.20
CA THR A 453 -24.18 -41.27 -2.53
C THR A 453 -24.37 -41.94 -3.89
N PRO A 454 -23.27 -42.33 -4.58
CA PRO A 454 -23.35 -42.95 -5.89
C PRO A 454 -24.17 -44.25 -5.81
N THR A 455 -25.46 -44.21 -6.18
CA THR A 455 -26.30 -45.40 -6.31
C THR A 455 -25.96 -46.06 -7.65
N LEU A 456 -24.72 -46.53 -7.71
CA LEU A 456 -24.07 -47.26 -8.80
C LEU A 456 -24.68 -48.66 -9.03
N VAL A 457 -25.92 -48.93 -8.59
CA VAL A 457 -26.55 -50.26 -8.62
C VAL A 457 -28.06 -50.02 -8.68
N SER A 458 -28.72 -50.38 -9.78
CA SER A 458 -30.19 -50.37 -9.85
C SER A 458 -30.71 -51.52 -8.99
N ARG A 459 -30.93 -51.28 -7.70
CA ARG A 459 -31.44 -52.30 -6.77
C ARG A 459 -32.93 -52.51 -7.01
N ARG A 460 -33.29 -53.66 -7.57
CA ARG A 460 -34.68 -54.09 -7.78
C ARG A 460 -34.87 -55.51 -7.24
N PRO A 461 -36.06 -55.87 -6.75
CA PRO A 461 -36.37 -57.27 -6.49
C PRO A 461 -36.40 -58.03 -7.82
N PHE A 462 -35.69 -59.16 -7.89
CA PHE A 462 -35.66 -60.03 -9.05
C PHE A 462 -35.67 -61.50 -8.63
N GLU A 463 -36.15 -62.36 -9.54
CA GLU A 463 -36.21 -63.81 -9.31
C GLU A 463 -34.84 -64.45 -9.61
N LEU A 464 -34.09 -64.78 -8.56
CA LEU A 464 -32.73 -65.31 -8.67
C LEU A 464 -32.70 -66.67 -9.38
N ARG A 465 -33.69 -67.53 -9.09
CA ARG A 465 -33.80 -68.87 -9.69
C ARG A 465 -34.00 -68.80 -11.19
N SER A 466 -34.89 -67.91 -11.65
CA SER A 466 -35.11 -67.69 -13.08
C SER A 466 -33.86 -67.13 -13.76
N LEU A 467 -33.19 -66.14 -13.14
CA LEU A 467 -31.96 -65.56 -13.68
C LEU A 467 -30.83 -66.59 -13.86
N ILE A 468 -30.63 -67.47 -12.86
CA ILE A 468 -29.62 -68.52 -12.92
C ILE A 468 -29.97 -69.56 -14.00
N ARG A 469 -31.25 -69.95 -14.10
CA ARG A 469 -31.73 -70.88 -15.12
C ARG A 469 -31.51 -70.31 -16.52
N ASP A 470 -31.81 -69.03 -16.73
CA ASP A 470 -31.57 -68.35 -18.00
C ASP A 470 -30.08 -68.31 -18.32
N ALA A 471 -29.22 -68.01 -17.35
CA ALA A 471 -27.77 -68.00 -17.54
C ALA A 471 -27.21 -69.40 -17.87
N ALA A 472 -27.72 -70.44 -17.20
CA ALA A 472 -27.37 -71.83 -17.47
C ALA A 472 -27.83 -72.28 -18.87
N PHE A 473 -29.01 -71.84 -19.30
CA PHE A 473 -29.50 -72.12 -20.65
C PHE A 473 -28.57 -71.50 -21.71
N VAL A 474 -28.19 -70.23 -21.53
CA VAL A 474 -27.25 -69.55 -22.42
C VAL A 474 -25.89 -70.26 -22.44
N ALA A 475 -25.40 -70.67 -21.27
CA ALA A 475 -24.16 -71.43 -21.15
C ALA A 475 -24.22 -72.76 -21.93
N ARG A 476 -25.36 -73.46 -21.90
CA ARG A 476 -25.61 -74.69 -22.67
C ARG A 476 -25.61 -74.44 -24.17
N CYS A 477 -26.23 -73.36 -24.63
CA CYS A 477 -26.22 -72.99 -26.04
C CYS A 477 -24.80 -72.68 -26.52
N LEU A 478 -24.06 -71.87 -25.76
CA LEU A 478 -22.69 -71.49 -26.09
C LEU A 478 -21.73 -72.69 -26.06
N SER A 479 -21.91 -73.63 -25.13
CA SER A 479 -21.12 -74.86 -25.09
C SER A 479 -21.46 -75.77 -26.28
N GLY A 480 -22.74 -75.86 -26.67
CA GLY A 480 -23.17 -76.62 -27.85
C GLY A 480 -22.61 -76.07 -29.16
N CYS A 481 -22.51 -74.74 -29.32
CA CYS A 481 -21.85 -74.11 -30.45
C CYS A 481 -20.33 -74.42 -30.55
N GLN A 482 -19.73 -74.90 -29.46
CA GLN A 482 -18.31 -75.29 -29.40
C GLN A 482 -18.12 -76.81 -29.26
N GLU A 483 -19.18 -77.60 -29.50
CA GLU A 483 -19.19 -79.07 -29.38
C GLU A 483 -18.80 -79.60 -27.99
N LEU A 484 -19.03 -78.80 -26.94
CA LEU A 484 -18.78 -79.16 -25.55
C LEU A 484 -20.04 -79.77 -24.92
N GLY A 485 -19.87 -80.81 -24.10
CA GLY A 485 -20.92 -81.32 -23.21
C GLY A 485 -21.32 -80.26 -22.18
N PHE A 486 -22.54 -80.34 -21.66
CA PHE A 486 -23.03 -79.42 -20.63
C PHE A 486 -23.60 -80.18 -19.44
N SER A 487 -23.17 -79.83 -18.23
CA SER A 487 -23.73 -80.33 -16.98
C SER A 487 -24.19 -79.16 -16.11
N HIS A 488 -25.43 -79.24 -15.62
CA HIS A 488 -26.05 -78.22 -14.79
C HIS A 488 -26.50 -78.83 -13.47
N GLN A 489 -25.95 -78.32 -12.35
CA GLN A 489 -26.31 -78.76 -11.01
C GLN A 489 -26.82 -77.57 -10.19
N LEU A 490 -28.13 -77.53 -9.98
CA LEU A 490 -28.80 -76.50 -9.19
C LEU A 490 -29.38 -77.10 -7.92
N GLN A 491 -28.88 -76.70 -6.75
CA GLN A 491 -29.50 -77.07 -5.48
C GLN A 491 -30.72 -76.18 -5.20
N ALA A 492 -31.81 -76.41 -5.95
CA ALA A 492 -33.00 -75.57 -5.99
C ALA A 492 -33.64 -75.30 -4.61
N ASN A 493 -33.60 -76.28 -3.69
CA ASN A 493 -34.22 -76.17 -2.36
C ASN A 493 -33.45 -75.24 -1.39
N SER A 494 -32.24 -74.82 -1.75
CA SER A 494 -31.37 -74.01 -0.88
C SER A 494 -31.29 -72.53 -1.28
N LEU A 495 -31.75 -72.18 -2.48
CA LEU A 495 -31.66 -70.82 -3.04
C LEU A 495 -32.98 -70.07 -2.86
N PRO A 496 -32.98 -68.82 -2.39
CA PRO A 496 -34.20 -68.01 -2.32
C PRO A 496 -34.73 -67.69 -3.71
N GLU A 497 -36.05 -67.55 -3.82
CA GLU A 497 -36.73 -67.22 -5.08
C GLU A 497 -36.51 -65.77 -5.47
N TRP A 498 -36.67 -64.84 -4.51
CA TRP A 498 -36.55 -63.40 -4.73
C TRP A 498 -35.37 -62.80 -3.96
N VAL A 499 -34.59 -61.95 -4.63
CA VAL A 499 -33.49 -61.18 -4.01
C VAL A 499 -33.52 -59.74 -4.51
N VAL A 500 -33.01 -58.81 -3.69
CA VAL A 500 -32.90 -57.39 -4.07
C VAL A 500 -31.48 -57.10 -4.51
N GLY A 501 -31.30 -56.69 -5.75
CA GLY A 501 -29.98 -56.38 -6.31
C GLY A 501 -30.08 -55.87 -7.74
N ASP A 502 -28.95 -55.91 -8.44
CA ASP A 502 -28.88 -55.54 -9.86
C ASP A 502 -28.83 -56.82 -10.70
N ASP A 503 -30.00 -57.24 -11.13
CA ASP A 503 -30.23 -58.44 -11.94
C ASP A 503 -29.36 -58.44 -13.21
N LYS A 504 -29.29 -57.31 -13.89
CA LYS A 504 -28.48 -57.11 -15.09
C LYS A 504 -27.00 -57.40 -14.83
N ARG A 505 -26.42 -56.79 -13.80
CA ARG A 505 -25.00 -56.99 -13.46
C ARG A 505 -24.69 -58.40 -13.00
N VAL A 506 -25.57 -59.01 -12.22
CA VAL A 506 -25.42 -60.42 -11.79
C VAL A 506 -25.44 -61.35 -13.00
N PHE A 507 -26.40 -61.18 -13.92
CA PHE A 507 -26.49 -61.96 -15.14
C PHE A 507 -25.23 -61.82 -16.01
N HIS A 508 -24.73 -60.59 -16.20
CA HIS A 508 -23.52 -60.33 -16.97
C HIS A 508 -22.26 -60.94 -16.32
N LEU A 509 -22.13 -60.88 -14.99
CA LEU A 509 -21.01 -61.50 -14.28
C LEU A 509 -20.97 -63.03 -14.51
N VAL A 510 -22.13 -63.69 -14.43
CA VAL A 510 -22.24 -65.13 -14.66
C VAL A 510 -21.88 -65.47 -16.11
N LEU A 511 -22.41 -64.73 -17.09
CA LEU A 511 -22.07 -64.95 -18.50
C LEU A 511 -20.59 -64.68 -18.79
N HIS A 512 -19.97 -63.69 -18.14
CA HIS A 512 -18.55 -63.43 -18.27
C HIS A 512 -17.71 -64.60 -17.72
N MET A 513 -18.11 -65.20 -16.59
CA MET A 513 -17.45 -66.40 -16.07
C MET A 513 -17.56 -67.58 -17.04
N VAL A 514 -18.71 -67.77 -17.70
CA VAL A 514 -18.90 -68.78 -18.75
C VAL A 514 -18.01 -68.49 -19.95
N GLY A 515 -18.03 -67.27 -20.49
CA GLY A 515 -17.22 -66.86 -21.62
C GLY A 515 -15.72 -66.98 -21.37
N ALA A 516 -15.26 -66.72 -20.14
CA ALA A 516 -13.87 -66.89 -19.74
C ALA A 516 -13.43 -68.37 -19.77
N GLN A 517 -14.31 -69.32 -19.45
CA GLN A 517 -13.98 -70.74 -19.59
C GLN A 517 -14.01 -71.17 -21.06
N LEU A 518 -15.00 -70.72 -21.83
CA LEU A 518 -15.13 -71.06 -23.25
C LEU A 518 -13.98 -70.49 -24.11
N SER A 519 -13.48 -69.29 -23.82
CA SER A 519 -12.35 -68.69 -24.56
C SER A 519 -11.05 -69.49 -24.43
N ARG A 520 -10.86 -70.21 -23.32
CA ARG A 520 -9.72 -71.11 -23.12
C ARG A 520 -9.74 -72.33 -24.05
N CYS A 521 -10.90 -72.65 -24.63
CA CYS A 521 -11.03 -73.71 -25.63
C CYS A 521 -10.69 -73.24 -27.05
N HIS A 522 -10.62 -71.93 -27.31
CA HIS A 522 -10.44 -71.37 -28.65
C HIS A 522 -8.96 -71.27 -29.09
N GLY A 523 -8.01 -71.27 -28.15
CA GLY A 523 -6.58 -71.04 -28.42
C GLY A 523 -5.68 -72.29 -28.49
N GLN A 524 -6.24 -73.49 -28.32
CA GLN A 524 -5.48 -74.74 -28.33
C GLN A 524 -6.16 -75.72 -29.29
N HIS A 525 -5.47 -76.12 -30.36
CA HIS A 525 -5.82 -77.23 -31.26
C HIS A 525 -5.86 -78.56 -30.47
N VAL A 526 -6.83 -78.72 -29.59
CA VAL A 526 -7.07 -79.93 -28.82
C VAL A 526 -8.53 -80.29 -29.04
N THR A 527 -8.75 -81.49 -29.57
CA THR A 527 -10.06 -82.05 -29.92
C THR A 527 -11.09 -81.79 -28.80
N ALA A 528 -12.20 -81.16 -29.17
CA ALA A 528 -13.31 -80.83 -28.27
C ALA A 528 -14.01 -82.09 -27.70
N ALA A 529 -13.73 -83.25 -28.28
CA ALA A 529 -14.28 -84.54 -27.89
C ALA A 529 -14.01 -84.85 -26.41
N GLY A 530 -15.09 -84.89 -25.62
CA GLY A 530 -15.07 -85.32 -24.22
C GLY A 530 -14.88 -84.22 -23.17
N ARG A 531 -14.98 -82.93 -23.52
CA ARG A 531 -15.00 -81.85 -22.51
C ARG A 531 -16.43 -81.43 -22.18
N THR A 532 -16.74 -81.34 -20.89
CA THR A 532 -18.04 -80.92 -20.37
C THR A 532 -17.90 -79.64 -19.57
N LEU A 533 -18.64 -78.60 -19.95
CA LEU A 533 -18.82 -77.39 -19.14
C LEU A 533 -19.71 -77.74 -17.95
N SER A 534 -19.20 -77.57 -16.73
CA SER A 534 -19.94 -77.74 -15.48
C SER A 534 -20.41 -76.39 -14.97
N PHE A 535 -21.72 -76.23 -14.82
CA PHE A 535 -22.37 -75.06 -14.22
C PHE A 535 -23.05 -75.51 -12.92
N SER A 536 -22.54 -75.06 -11.78
CA SER A 536 -23.08 -75.42 -10.47
C SER A 536 -23.36 -74.20 -9.60
N VAL A 537 -24.51 -74.20 -8.92
CA VAL A 537 -24.90 -73.11 -8.02
C VAL A 537 -25.43 -73.68 -6.70
N CYS A 538 -24.85 -73.20 -5.61
CA CYS A 538 -25.17 -73.62 -4.24
C CYS A 538 -25.33 -72.42 -3.30
N SER A 539 -26.24 -72.53 -2.34
CA SER A 539 -26.38 -71.58 -1.24
C SER A 539 -25.34 -71.88 -0.14
N CYS A 540 -24.78 -70.85 0.49
CA CYS A 540 -23.77 -70.99 1.54
C CYS A 540 -24.21 -70.28 2.83
N ASN A 541 -24.05 -70.93 3.98
CA ASN A 541 -24.48 -70.40 5.28
C ASN A 541 -23.44 -69.47 5.95
N SER A 542 -22.17 -69.49 5.52
CA SER A 542 -21.12 -68.58 6.00
C SER A 542 -20.00 -68.39 4.97
N ILE A 543 -19.28 -67.26 5.08
CA ILE A 543 -18.03 -66.98 4.35
C ILE A 543 -16.90 -67.75 5.06
N ALA A 544 -16.90 -69.08 4.98
CA ALA A 544 -15.83 -69.89 5.56
C ALA A 544 -14.54 -69.72 4.74
N SER A 545 -13.55 -69.12 5.41
CA SER A 545 -12.19 -68.82 4.98
C SER A 545 -11.41 -70.11 4.69
N GLU A 546 -11.18 -70.46 3.42
CA GLU A 546 -10.02 -71.30 3.04
C GLU A 546 -9.71 -71.42 1.53
N HIS A 547 -10.47 -70.81 0.62
CA HIS A 547 -10.14 -70.81 -0.82
C HIS A 547 -9.93 -69.39 -1.35
N GLN A 548 -8.85 -69.19 -2.10
CA GLN A 548 -8.20 -67.91 -2.41
C GLN A 548 -8.82 -67.13 -3.58
N ASP A 549 -10.03 -67.48 -4.04
CA ASP A 549 -10.63 -66.97 -5.28
C ASP A 549 -11.93 -66.18 -5.04
N TRP A 550 -11.90 -65.14 -4.20
CA TRP A 550 -13.06 -64.28 -3.97
C TRP A 550 -12.86 -62.88 -4.57
N ILE A 551 -13.90 -62.34 -5.21
CA ILE A 551 -13.99 -60.91 -5.52
C ILE A 551 -14.20 -60.20 -4.18
N PRO A 552 -13.27 -59.34 -3.70
CA PRO A 552 -13.42 -58.70 -2.41
C PRO A 552 -14.68 -57.84 -2.42
N SER A 553 -15.56 -57.99 -1.42
CA SER A 553 -16.59 -56.99 -1.19
C SER A 553 -15.88 -55.67 -0.83
N PRO A 554 -16.34 -54.51 -1.33
CA PRO A 554 -15.84 -53.23 -0.81
C PRO A 554 -16.10 -53.20 0.70
N LEU A 555 -15.03 -52.99 1.48
CA LEU A 555 -15.10 -52.97 2.94
C LEU A 555 -15.90 -51.74 3.41
N ARG A 556 -17.18 -51.95 3.63
CA ARG A 556 -17.94 -51.72 4.86
C ARG A 556 -19.23 -52.52 4.66
N PRO A 557 -19.73 -53.28 5.65
CA PRO A 557 -21.14 -53.60 5.62
C PRO A 557 -21.80 -52.22 5.65
N VAL A 558 -22.39 -51.78 4.53
CA VAL A 558 -23.54 -50.88 4.64
C VAL A 558 -24.46 -51.67 5.54
N SER A 559 -24.52 -51.26 6.81
CA SER A 559 -25.35 -51.86 7.81
C SER A 559 -26.78 -51.73 7.30
N PHE A 560 -27.23 -52.75 6.57
CA PHE A 560 -28.62 -53.05 6.46
C PHE A 560 -29.04 -53.40 7.88
N THR A 561 -29.46 -52.37 8.60
CA THR A 561 -30.36 -52.54 9.73
C THR A 561 -31.51 -53.41 9.20
N SER A 562 -31.57 -54.65 9.72
CA SER A 562 -32.66 -55.62 9.62
C SER A 562 -33.00 -56.28 8.26
N GLY A 563 -32.05 -56.96 7.59
CA GLY A 563 -32.40 -57.83 6.43
C GLY A 563 -31.56 -59.11 6.31
N ASN A 564 -32.21 -60.25 6.02
CA ASN A 564 -31.56 -61.54 5.73
C ASN A 564 -30.62 -61.42 4.51
N GLN A 565 -29.31 -61.56 4.71
CA GLN A 565 -28.33 -61.63 3.62
C GLN A 565 -28.20 -63.05 3.09
N VAL A 566 -27.97 -63.19 1.79
CA VAL A 566 -27.89 -64.49 1.09
C VAL A 566 -26.53 -64.59 0.40
N PHE A 567 -25.80 -65.68 0.66
CA PHE A 567 -24.54 -65.98 -0.01
C PHE A 567 -24.74 -67.09 -1.05
N VAL A 568 -24.41 -66.78 -2.30
CA VAL A 568 -24.56 -67.71 -3.43
C VAL A 568 -23.19 -68.00 -4.02
N ARG A 569 -22.80 -69.28 -4.06
CA ARG A 569 -21.59 -69.73 -4.73
C ARG A 569 -21.96 -70.21 -6.13
N ILE A 570 -21.40 -69.55 -7.14
CA ILE A 570 -21.53 -69.93 -8.55
C ILE A 570 -20.18 -70.46 -8.99
N GLN A 571 -20.13 -71.71 -9.45
CA GLN A 571 -18.91 -72.35 -9.90
C GLN A 571 -19.10 -72.85 -11.33
N ILE A 572 -18.24 -72.35 -12.22
CA ILE A 572 -18.21 -72.69 -13.64
C ILE A 572 -16.83 -73.26 -13.96
N GLY A 573 -16.80 -74.46 -14.52
CA GLY A 573 -15.56 -75.19 -14.78
C GLY A 573 -15.63 -76.04 -16.04
N LEU A 574 -14.47 -76.50 -16.51
CA LEU A 574 -14.33 -77.44 -17.61
C LEU A 574 -13.83 -78.77 -17.05
N THR A 575 -14.59 -79.83 -17.29
CA THR A 575 -14.26 -81.19 -16.86
C THR A 575 -14.01 -82.07 -18.11
N LYS A 576 -13.10 -83.04 -18.03
CA LYS A 576 -12.90 -84.05 -19.09
C LYS A 576 -13.66 -85.32 -18.70
N SER A 577 -14.54 -85.82 -19.55
CA SER A 577 -15.19 -87.12 -19.34
C SER A 577 -14.26 -88.26 -19.76
N GLY A 578 -13.67 -88.96 -18.79
CA GLY A 578 -13.04 -90.27 -19.01
C GLY A 578 -14.08 -91.39 -18.83
N PRO A 579 -13.99 -92.52 -19.56
CA PRO A 579 -14.90 -93.64 -19.39
C PRO A 579 -14.58 -94.37 -18.08
N GLY A 580 -15.49 -94.31 -17.10
CA GLY A 580 -15.44 -95.13 -15.89
C GLY A 580 -15.31 -94.35 -14.57
N SER A 581 -16.35 -93.62 -14.17
CA SER A 581 -16.55 -93.29 -12.75
C SER A 581 -18.04 -93.05 -12.44
N SER A 582 -18.60 -93.92 -11.61
CA SER A 582 -19.89 -93.75 -10.91
C SER A 582 -19.93 -92.46 -10.08
N PRO A 583 -21.12 -91.91 -9.74
CA PRO A 583 -21.24 -90.58 -9.16
C PRO A 583 -20.68 -90.55 -7.74
N ALA A 584 -19.50 -89.95 -7.56
CA ALA A 584 -18.89 -89.76 -6.25
C ALA A 584 -19.48 -88.53 -5.54
N SER A 585 -19.92 -88.72 -4.31
CA SER A 585 -20.57 -87.76 -3.41
C SER A 585 -19.61 -86.76 -2.74
N ARG A 586 -18.50 -86.38 -3.37
CA ARG A 586 -17.55 -85.38 -2.83
C ARG A 586 -16.76 -84.69 -3.95
N PRO A 587 -16.54 -83.36 -3.89
CA PRO A 587 -15.75 -82.67 -4.90
C PRO A 587 -14.25 -82.95 -4.69
N PRO A 588 -13.46 -83.15 -5.76
CA PRO A 588 -12.01 -83.28 -5.64
C PRO A 588 -11.35 -81.89 -5.46
N GLN A 589 -10.36 -81.83 -4.56
CA GLN A 589 -9.43 -80.70 -4.45
C GLN A 589 -8.54 -80.67 -5.70
N CYS A 590 -8.47 -79.53 -6.38
CA CYS A 590 -7.65 -79.37 -7.57
C CYS A 590 -6.35 -78.65 -7.19
N GLY A 591 -5.23 -79.37 -7.18
CA GLY A 591 -3.88 -78.80 -7.07
C GLY A 591 -3.50 -78.06 -8.36
N LEU A 592 -2.94 -76.85 -8.18
CA LEU A 592 -2.43 -76.04 -9.29
C LEU A 592 -1.21 -76.69 -9.94
N SER A 593 -1.27 -76.96 -11.25
CA SER A 593 -0.10 -77.01 -12.10
C SER A 593 -0.04 -75.74 -12.95
N SER A 594 1.04 -74.99 -12.77
CA SER A 594 1.39 -73.75 -13.46
C SER A 594 1.59 -73.99 -14.95
N ASP A 595 0.81 -73.33 -15.81
CA ASP A 595 1.24 -73.08 -17.19
C ASP A 595 0.66 -71.79 -17.82
N SER A 596 1.42 -71.30 -18.78
CA SER A 596 1.82 -69.92 -19.11
C SER A 596 0.84 -69.04 -19.90
N GLY A 597 -0.48 -69.17 -19.70
CA GLY A 597 -1.51 -68.32 -20.35
C GLY A 597 -1.95 -67.04 -19.58
N GLY A 598 -1.27 -66.72 -18.47
CA GLY A 598 -1.82 -65.91 -17.37
C GLY A 598 -1.85 -64.38 -17.51
N ALA A 599 -1.53 -63.78 -18.66
CA ALA A 599 -1.37 -62.32 -18.76
C ALA A 599 -2.73 -61.58 -18.77
N ASN A 600 -3.67 -61.99 -19.62
CA ASN A 600 -4.94 -61.28 -19.80
C ASN A 600 -5.88 -61.40 -18.58
N MET A 601 -5.91 -62.59 -17.95
CA MET A 601 -6.77 -62.88 -16.80
C MET A 601 -6.25 -62.29 -15.49
N ARG A 602 -4.92 -62.18 -15.32
CA ARG A 602 -4.31 -61.39 -14.24
C ARG A 602 -4.62 -59.91 -14.39
N LEU A 603 -4.65 -59.38 -15.63
CA LEU A 603 -5.01 -57.99 -15.90
C LEU A 603 -6.47 -57.68 -15.54
N THR A 604 -7.44 -58.55 -15.87
CA THR A 604 -8.87 -58.29 -15.59
C THR A 604 -9.21 -58.45 -14.11
N PHE A 605 -8.67 -59.47 -13.44
CA PHE A 605 -8.86 -59.63 -11.99
C PHE A 605 -8.13 -58.52 -11.21
N ALA A 606 -6.95 -58.09 -11.67
CA ALA A 606 -6.26 -56.91 -11.13
C ALA A 606 -7.01 -55.61 -11.42
N MET A 607 -7.74 -55.49 -12.53
CA MET A 607 -8.57 -54.32 -12.86
C MET A 607 -9.79 -54.24 -11.95
N CYS A 608 -10.53 -55.33 -11.78
CA CYS A 608 -11.65 -55.42 -10.84
C CYS A 608 -11.18 -55.21 -9.39
N LYS A 609 -10.03 -55.79 -9.01
CA LYS A 609 -9.40 -55.55 -7.71
C LYS A 609 -8.97 -54.09 -7.53
N LYS A 610 -8.37 -53.43 -8.54
CA LYS A 610 -8.04 -52.00 -8.53
C LYS A 610 -9.28 -51.08 -8.47
N ILE A 611 -10.39 -51.46 -9.11
CA ILE A 611 -11.66 -50.71 -9.05
C ILE A 611 -12.26 -50.79 -7.64
N VAL A 612 -12.12 -51.93 -6.96
CA VAL A 612 -12.54 -52.10 -5.56
C VAL A 612 -11.55 -51.43 -4.57
N GLU A 613 -10.24 -51.51 -4.83
CA GLU A 613 -9.20 -50.88 -4.00
C GLU A 613 -9.17 -49.34 -4.12
N SER A 614 -9.44 -48.79 -5.31
CA SER A 614 -9.55 -47.34 -5.51
C SER A 614 -10.76 -46.73 -4.80
N ARG A 615 -11.82 -47.51 -4.54
CA ARG A 615 -12.90 -47.13 -3.61
C ARG A 615 -12.45 -47.15 -2.15
N LYS A 616 -11.61 -48.12 -1.76
CA LYS A 616 -11.08 -48.27 -0.38
C LYS A 616 -10.18 -47.10 0.05
N ALA A 617 -9.48 -46.46 -0.90
CA ALA A 617 -8.64 -45.29 -0.65
C ALA A 617 -9.43 -43.97 -0.45
N ARG A 618 -10.72 -43.93 -0.78
CA ARG A 618 -11.59 -42.74 -0.65
C ARG A 618 -12.47 -42.72 0.60
N GLU A 619 -12.50 -43.81 1.38
CA GLU A 619 -13.36 -43.94 2.58
C GLU A 619 -12.60 -44.10 3.91
N LYS A 620 -11.26 -43.87 3.91
CA LYS A 620 -10.58 -43.51 5.16
C LYS A 620 -10.89 -42.04 5.45
N PRO A 621 -11.32 -41.69 6.69
CA PRO A 621 -11.45 -40.29 7.08
C PRO A 621 -10.12 -39.54 6.97
#